data_AF-A0AAN0SHC9-F1
#
_entry.id   AF-A0AAN0SHC9-F1
#
_cell.length_a   1.000
_cell.length_b   1.000
_cell.length_c   1.000
_cell.angle_alpha   90.00
_cell.angle_beta   90.00
_cell.angle_gamma   90.00
#
_symmetry.space_group_name_H-M   'P 1'
#
loop_
_entity.id
_entity.type
_entity.pdbx_description
1 polymer ?
#
loop_
_entity_poly.entity_id
_entity_poly.type
_entity_poly.pdbx_seq_one_letter_code
_entity_poly.pdbx_strand_id
1 'polypeptide(L)'
;MRYLLTTVHRIPKFYKPDGSIVELELDYLENKTISSIDEHGHLNHVKIGGTPPCVGNVWLVSSVEESLSCLSDLGVYPYINKAAARANAKRLGLQSFKYIPVP
;
A
#
# COMPACT_ATOMS: atom_id res chain seq x y z
N MET A 1 -0.45 2.27 11.93
CA MET A 1 -0.55 2.13 10.46
C MET A 1 0.84 2.21 9.86
N ARG A 2 1.22 1.19 9.08
CA ARG A 2 2.53 1.08 8.45
C ARG A 2 2.42 1.54 6.98
N TYR A 3 3.55 1.76 6.31
CA TYR A 3 3.55 2.33 4.95
C TYR A 3 4.55 1.62 4.04
N LEU A 4 4.12 1.17 2.89
CA LEU A 4 5.01 0.79 1.79
C LEU A 4 5.44 2.04 1.02
N LEU A 5 6.66 2.01 0.50
CA LEU A 5 7.20 3.05 -0.37
C LEU A 5 7.16 2.57 -1.81
N THR A 6 6.54 3.34 -2.71
CA THR A 6 6.32 2.94 -4.09
C THR A 6 6.73 4.01 -5.09
N THR A 7 6.89 3.60 -6.35
CA THR A 7 6.96 4.54 -7.48
C THR A 7 5.61 5.24 -7.70
N VAL A 8 5.62 6.29 -8.54
CA VAL A 8 4.45 7.16 -8.77
C VAL A 8 3.45 6.62 -9.82
N HIS A 9 3.78 5.51 -10.48
CA HIS A 9 2.97 4.87 -11.52
C HIS A 9 1.56 4.48 -11.02
N ARG A 10 0.62 4.30 -11.96
CA ARG A 10 -0.74 3.82 -11.66
C ARG A 10 -0.71 2.43 -11.02
N ILE A 11 0.03 1.50 -11.64
CA ILE A 11 0.39 0.23 -11.03
C ILE A 11 1.80 0.41 -10.46
N PRO A 12 1.93 0.55 -9.13
CA PRO A 12 3.20 0.90 -8.53
C PRO A 12 4.17 -0.27 -8.58
N LYS A 13 5.43 0.05 -8.85
CA LYS A 13 6.58 -0.75 -8.42
C LYS A 13 6.99 -0.37 -7.00
N PHE A 14 7.61 -1.29 -6.26
CA PHE A 14 7.91 -1.14 -4.84
C PHE A 14 9.39 -0.89 -4.59
N TYR A 15 9.72 -0.04 -3.62
CA TYR A 15 11.11 0.19 -3.21
C TYR A 15 11.50 -0.75 -2.07
N LYS A 16 12.62 -1.44 -2.23
CA LYS A 16 13.33 -2.11 -1.14
C LYS A 16 13.99 -1.10 -0.19
N PRO A 17 14.42 -1.52 1.01
CA PRO A 17 15.15 -0.64 1.94
C PRO A 17 16.44 -0.04 1.36
N ASP A 18 17.08 -0.72 0.42
CA ASP A 18 18.29 -0.28 -0.29
C ASP A 18 18.01 0.68 -1.46
N GLY A 19 16.75 0.91 -1.81
CA GLY A 19 16.33 1.78 -2.91
C GLY A 19 16.19 1.09 -4.27
N SER A 20 16.53 -0.20 -4.37
CA SER A 20 16.21 -0.98 -5.57
C SER A 20 14.70 -1.15 -5.73
N ILE A 21 14.27 -1.29 -6.99
CA ILE A 21 12.85 -1.42 -7.35
C ILE A 21 12.52 -2.89 -7.60
N VAL A 22 11.42 -3.34 -7.02
CA VAL A 22 10.78 -4.63 -7.31
C VAL A 22 9.51 -4.39 -8.10
N GLU A 23 9.38 -5.16 -9.18
CA GLU A 23 8.15 -5.28 -9.95
C GLU A 23 7.48 -6.59 -9.57
N LEU A 24 6.25 -6.48 -9.09
CA LEU A 24 5.41 -7.62 -8.72
C LEU A 24 4.02 -7.33 -9.27
N GLU A 25 3.51 -8.23 -10.09
CA GLU A 25 2.13 -8.16 -10.56
C GLU A 25 1.23 -8.62 -9.41
N LEU A 26 0.47 -7.69 -8.88
CA LEU A 26 -0.52 -7.95 -7.84
C LEU A 26 -1.91 -7.89 -8.46
N ASP A 27 -2.85 -8.62 -7.88
CA ASP A 27 -4.25 -8.62 -8.29
C ASP A 27 -4.95 -7.34 -7.79
N TYR A 28 -4.88 -6.29 -8.61
CA TYR A 28 -5.50 -5.00 -8.33
C TYR A 28 -6.98 -5.00 -8.68
N LEU A 29 -7.79 -4.51 -7.76
CA LEU A 29 -9.24 -4.40 -7.91
C LEU A 29 -9.66 -2.99 -8.35
N GLU A 30 -10.69 -2.90 -9.17
CA GLU A 30 -11.32 -1.62 -9.50
C GLU A 30 -12.14 -1.05 -8.33
N ASN A 31 -12.68 -1.95 -7.51
CA ASN A 31 -13.48 -1.61 -6.35
C ASN A 31 -13.34 -2.65 -5.23
N LYS A 32 -13.49 -2.18 -3.99
CA LYS A 32 -13.46 -2.96 -2.76
C LYS A 32 -14.63 -2.57 -1.87
N THR A 33 -15.27 -3.54 -1.23
CA THR A 33 -16.27 -3.26 -0.19
C THR A 33 -15.60 -3.38 1.17
N ILE A 34 -15.67 -2.32 1.96
CA ILE A 34 -15.26 -2.34 3.36
C ILE A 34 -16.51 -2.43 4.22
N SER A 35 -16.50 -3.40 5.11
CA SER A 35 -17.56 -3.62 6.08
C SER A 35 -17.06 -3.20 7.46
N SER A 36 -17.85 -2.41 8.18
CA SER A 36 -17.55 -1.96 9.54
C SER A 36 -18.81 -1.98 10.38
N ILE A 37 -18.69 -2.39 11.65
CA ILE A 37 -19.78 -2.30 12.61
C ILE A 37 -19.61 -0.99 13.38
N ASP A 38 -20.67 -0.18 13.46
CA ASP A 38 -20.66 1.05 14.26
C ASP A 38 -20.87 0.80 15.76
N GLU A 39 -20.84 1.87 16.55
CA GLU A 39 -21.03 1.81 18.01
C GLU A 39 -22.43 1.33 18.45
N HIS A 40 -23.40 1.29 17.53
CA HIS A 40 -24.76 0.81 17.76
C HIS A 40 -24.97 -0.62 17.28
N GLY A 41 -23.93 -1.27 16.74
CA GLY A 41 -24.01 -2.63 16.23
C GLY A 41 -24.55 -2.73 14.80
N HIS A 42 -24.70 -1.61 14.08
CA HIS A 42 -25.14 -1.66 12.68
C HIS A 42 -23.96 -1.97 11.76
N LEU A 43 -24.21 -2.89 10.83
CA LEU A 43 -23.26 -3.21 9.77
C LEU A 43 -23.37 -2.17 8.65
N ASN A 44 -22.29 -1.44 8.44
CA ASN A 44 -22.14 -0.48 7.34
C ASN A 44 -21.25 -1.06 6.26
N HIS A 45 -21.67 -0.91 5.00
CA HIS A 45 -20.87 -1.28 3.83
C HIS A 45 -20.52 -0.03 3.03
N VAL A 46 -19.22 0.19 2.82
CA VAL A 46 -18.73 1.28 1.97
C VAL A 46 -18.03 0.65 0.78
N LYS A 47 -18.61 0.85 -0.42
CA LYS A 47 -17.95 0.50 -1.67
C LYS A 47 -16.98 1.62 -2.03
N ILE A 48 -15.71 1.28 -2.11
CA ILE A 48 -14.64 2.18 -2.50
C ILE A 48 -14.17 1.75 -3.89
N GLY A 49 -14.23 2.66 -4.84
CA GLY A 49 -13.77 2.43 -6.21
C GLY A 49 -13.00 3.62 -6.74
N GLY A 50 -12.05 3.38 -7.63
CA GLY A 50 -11.24 4.43 -8.22
C GLY A 50 -9.99 3.90 -8.88
N THR A 51 -8.99 4.78 -9.05
CA THR A 51 -7.75 4.40 -9.71
C THR A 51 -6.78 3.75 -8.71
N PRO A 52 -6.24 2.55 -9.03
CA PRO A 52 -5.14 1.95 -8.26
C PRO A 52 -3.94 2.89 -8.07
N PRO A 53 -3.13 2.68 -7.03
CA PRO A 53 -3.20 1.56 -6.10
C PRO A 53 -4.10 1.80 -4.89
N CYS A 54 -4.48 3.04 -4.57
CA CYS A 54 -5.19 3.35 -3.33
C CYS A 54 -6.32 4.37 -3.53
N VAL A 55 -7.40 4.18 -2.78
CA VAL A 55 -8.50 5.14 -2.65
C VAL A 55 -8.84 5.28 -1.16
N GLY A 56 -8.84 6.51 -0.63
CA GLY A 56 -9.20 6.74 0.78
C GLY A 56 -8.34 6.00 1.81
N ASN A 57 -7.03 5.88 1.57
CA ASN A 57 -6.08 5.07 2.37
C ASN A 57 -6.33 3.55 2.34
N VAL A 58 -7.11 3.06 1.38
CA VAL A 58 -7.36 1.63 1.21
C VAL A 58 -6.59 1.15 -0.01
N TRP A 59 -5.75 0.14 0.19
CA TRP A 59 -5.06 -0.53 -0.90
C TRP A 59 -6.00 -1.45 -1.67
N LEU A 60 -6.16 -1.17 -2.96
CA LEU A 60 -7.08 -1.87 -3.86
C LEU A 60 -6.44 -3.15 -4.45
N VAL A 61 -6.00 -4.06 -3.59
CA VAL A 61 -5.56 -5.42 -3.96
C VAL A 61 -6.52 -6.46 -3.42
N SER A 62 -6.68 -7.62 -4.04
CA SER A 62 -7.62 -8.66 -3.57
C SER A 62 -7.36 -9.09 -2.13
N SER A 63 -6.11 -9.38 -1.79
CA SER A 63 -5.66 -9.68 -0.43
C SER A 63 -4.46 -8.83 -0.04
N VAL A 64 -4.60 -8.03 1.02
CA VAL A 64 -3.48 -7.23 1.56
C VAL A 64 -2.43 -8.13 2.19
N GLU A 65 -2.86 -9.18 2.89
CA GLU A 65 -1.97 -10.13 3.57
C GLU A 65 -1.12 -10.92 2.58
N GLU A 66 -1.74 -11.48 1.55
CA GLU A 66 -1.04 -12.22 0.49
C GLU A 66 -0.07 -11.30 -0.26
N SER A 67 -0.53 -10.10 -0.63
CA SER A 67 0.33 -9.10 -1.29
C SER A 67 1.55 -8.73 -0.43
N LEU A 68 1.37 -8.58 0.89
CA LEU A 68 2.47 -8.32 1.81
C LEU A 68 3.41 -9.51 1.95
N SER A 69 2.89 -10.74 1.94
CA SER A 69 3.72 -11.94 1.96
C SER A 69 4.62 -12.01 0.73
N CYS A 70 4.04 -11.85 -0.47
CA CYS A 70 4.81 -11.87 -1.71
C CYS A 70 5.85 -10.74 -1.76
N LEU A 71 5.52 -9.55 -1.26
CA LEU A 71 6.48 -8.44 -1.16
C LEU A 71 7.61 -8.73 -0.17
N SER A 72 7.30 -9.34 0.97
CA SER A 72 8.28 -9.76 1.98
C SER A 72 9.29 -10.74 1.41
N ASP A 73 8.82 -11.73 0.64
CA ASP A 73 9.68 -12.72 -0.03
C ASP A 73 10.67 -12.07 -1.01
N LEU A 74 10.31 -10.91 -1.56
CA LEU A 74 11.15 -10.10 -2.45
C LEU A 74 12.00 -9.05 -1.71
N GLY A 75 11.92 -9.00 -0.38
CA GLY A 75 12.67 -8.07 0.47
C GLY A 75 12.06 -6.67 0.56
N VAL A 76 10.77 -6.51 0.25
CA VAL A 76 10.02 -5.26 0.40
C VAL A 76 9.23 -5.31 1.70
N TYR A 77 9.44 -4.30 2.56
CA TYR A 77 8.81 -4.25 3.88
C TYR A 77 8.16 -2.89 4.12
N PRO A 78 7.01 -2.85 4.83
CA PRO A 78 6.39 -1.60 5.21
C PRO A 78 7.15 -0.95 6.38
N TYR A 79 7.31 0.37 6.31
CA TYR A 79 7.89 1.17 7.37
C TYR A 79 6.89 1.38 8.51
N ILE A 80 7.39 1.45 9.74
CA ILE A 80 6.58 1.58 10.96
C ILE A 80 5.62 2.78 10.94
N ASN A 81 6.00 3.87 10.26
CA ASN A 81 5.16 5.05 10.04
C ASN A 81 5.62 5.82 8.79
N LYS A 82 4.82 6.83 8.39
CA LYS A 82 5.09 7.65 7.20
C LYS A 82 6.38 8.46 7.32
N ALA A 83 6.77 8.88 8.54
CA ALA A 83 7.99 9.64 8.76
C ALA A 83 9.25 8.79 8.51
N ALA A 84 9.25 7.53 8.95
CA ALA A 84 10.31 6.57 8.69
C ALA A 84 10.46 6.27 7.19
N ALA A 85 9.35 6.07 6.48
CA ALA A 85 9.36 5.91 5.02
C ALA A 85 9.96 7.15 4.31
N ARG A 86 9.56 8.35 4.72
CA ARG A 86 10.07 9.61 4.17
C ARG A 86 11.57 9.80 4.45
N ALA A 87 12.02 9.46 5.65
CA ALA A 87 13.43 9.55 6.03
C ALA A 87 14.29 8.62 5.16
N ASN A 88 13.83 7.39 4.92
CA ASN A 88 14.56 6.47 4.04
C ASN A 88 14.57 6.94 2.58
N ALA A 89 13.44 7.44 2.07
CA ALA A 89 13.38 8.00 0.72
C ALA A 89 14.36 9.17 0.53
N LYS A 90 14.48 10.06 1.53
CA LYS A 90 15.45 11.17 1.54
C LYS A 90 16.89 10.65 1.56
N ARG A 91 17.19 9.67 2.43
CA ARG A 91 18.53 9.04 2.53
C ARG A 91 18.97 8.45 1.20
N LEU A 92 18.05 7.85 0.46
CA LEU A 92 18.27 7.22 -0.83
C LEU A 92 18.26 8.22 -2.01
N GLY A 93 17.97 9.51 -1.77
CA GLY A 93 17.90 10.51 -2.83
C GLY A 93 16.74 10.31 -3.82
N LEU A 94 15.67 9.63 -3.42
CA LEU A 94 14.53 9.36 -4.29
C LEU A 94 13.77 10.67 -4.58
N GLN A 95 13.64 11.03 -5.85
CA GLN A 95 12.95 12.26 -6.26
C GLN A 95 11.43 12.11 -6.37
N SER A 96 10.96 10.89 -6.67
CA SER A 96 9.55 10.62 -6.95
C SER A 96 9.12 9.33 -6.29
N PHE A 97 8.17 9.40 -5.36
CA PHE A 97 7.62 8.23 -4.67
C PHE A 97 6.21 8.52 -4.13
N LYS A 98 5.46 7.46 -3.85
CA LYS A 98 4.16 7.47 -3.17
C LYS A 98 4.20 6.52 -1.97
N TYR A 99 3.15 6.59 -1.17
CA TYR A 99 2.98 5.74 -0.01
C TYR A 99 1.71 4.93 -0.16
N ILE A 100 1.79 3.65 0.18
CA ILE A 100 0.61 2.79 0.35
C ILE A 100 0.47 2.49 1.83
N PRO A 101 -0.58 2.98 2.50
CA PRO A 101 -0.86 2.61 3.88
C PRO A 101 -1.27 1.13 3.95
N VAL A 102 -0.76 0.44 4.96
CA VAL A 102 -1.11 -0.95 5.27
C VAL A 102 -1.38 -1.10 6.78
N PRO A 103 -2.21 -2.07 7.19
CA PRO A 103 -2.49 -2.35 8.60
C PRO A 103 -1.21 -2.48 9.42
#